data_AF-A0A945VUC6-F1
#
_entry.id   AF-A0A945VUC6-F1
#
_cell.length_a   1.000
_cell.length_b   1.000
_cell.length_c   1.000
_cell.angle_alpha   90.00
_cell.angle_beta   90.00
_cell.angle_gamma   90.00
#
_symmetry.space_group_name_H-M   'P 1'
#
loop_
_entity.id
_entity.type
_entity.pdbx_description
1 polymer ?
#
loop_
_entity_poly.entity_id
_entity_poly.type
_entity_poly.pdbx_seq_one_letter_code
_entity_poly.pdbx_strand_id
1 'polypeptide(L)'
;LKKLHSFLLESVNIAKRYSFELQEFCNVPSISYKDRKHIFFRFPIQIQGSVSKAIIFFSERGVSCARPVFKPIHKYLQINGFPNTDTIWKNTISIPIYPSLTDKEICKILDVLKLYLKKESIN
;
A
#
# COMPACT_ATOMS: atom_id res chain seq x y z
N LEU A 1 17.20 -15.26 16.23
CA LEU A 1 16.55 -14.91 14.94
C LEU A 1 17.61 -14.66 13.86
N LYS A 2 18.05 -15.67 13.09
CA LYS A 2 19.17 -15.53 12.11
C LYS A 2 18.79 -14.91 10.75
N LYS A 3 17.52 -15.01 10.32
CA LYS A 3 17.03 -14.51 9.01
C LYS A 3 16.32 -13.15 9.06
N LEU A 4 16.23 -12.52 10.25
CA LEU A 4 15.47 -11.29 10.43
C LEU A 4 16.09 -10.11 9.68
N HIS A 5 17.41 -9.97 9.71
CA HIS A 5 18.10 -8.86 9.04
C HIS A 5 17.95 -8.90 7.52
N SER A 6 18.09 -10.07 6.89
CA SER A 6 17.91 -10.20 5.45
C SER A 6 16.46 -9.91 5.03
N PHE A 7 15.47 -10.36 5.80
CA PHE A 7 14.06 -10.09 5.52
C PHE A 7 13.71 -8.59 5.60
N LEU A 8 14.28 -7.87 6.56
CA LEU A 8 14.11 -6.43 6.67
C LEU A 8 14.75 -5.70 5.48
N LEU A 9 15.93 -6.14 5.02
CA LEU A 9 16.60 -5.55 3.87
C LEU A 9 15.79 -5.72 2.57
N GLU A 10 15.26 -6.91 2.31
CA GLU A 10 14.46 -7.15 1.10
C GLU A 10 13.19 -6.31 1.07
N SER A 11 12.46 -6.23 2.18
CA SER A 11 11.25 -5.41 2.26
C SER A 11 11.55 -3.92 2.03
N VAL A 12 12.69 -3.43 2.52
CA VAL A 12 13.15 -2.05 2.26
C VAL A 12 13.49 -1.84 0.78
N ASN A 13 14.12 -2.81 0.11
CA ASN A 13 14.43 -2.70 -1.31
C ASN A 13 13.17 -2.66 -2.18
N ILE A 14 12.19 -3.52 -1.87
CA ILE A 14 10.87 -3.51 -2.50
C ILE A 14 10.19 -2.15 -2.28
N ALA A 15 10.19 -1.64 -1.05
CA ALA A 15 9.58 -0.36 -0.73
C ALA A 15 10.21 0.81 -1.51
N LYS A 16 11.55 0.84 -1.62
CA LYS A 16 12.25 1.86 -2.43
C LYS A 16 11.82 1.81 -3.88
N ARG A 17 11.74 0.61 -4.47
CA ARG A 17 11.29 0.42 -5.85
C ARG A 17 9.85 0.87 -6.04
N TYR A 18 8.94 0.48 -5.15
CA TYR A 18 7.55 0.94 -5.20
C TYR A 18 7.44 2.45 -5.07
N SER A 19 8.16 3.08 -4.13
CA SER A 19 8.13 4.53 -3.98
C SER A 19 8.61 5.22 -5.25
N PHE A 20 9.73 4.78 -5.85
CA PHE A 20 10.24 5.34 -7.09
C PHE A 20 9.24 5.22 -8.26
N GLU A 21 8.62 4.06 -8.42
CA GLU A 21 7.74 3.74 -9.56
C GLU A 21 6.33 4.32 -9.45
N LEU A 22 5.88 4.65 -8.23
CA LEU A 22 4.50 5.06 -7.93
C LEU A 22 4.37 6.52 -7.47
N GLN A 23 5.48 7.20 -7.11
CA GLN A 23 5.43 8.58 -6.59
C GLN A 23 4.78 9.59 -7.54
N GLU A 24 4.84 9.37 -8.85
CA GLU A 24 4.21 10.25 -9.84
C GLU A 24 2.70 9.99 -10.01
N PHE A 25 2.21 8.85 -9.51
CA PHE A 25 0.83 8.40 -9.69
C PHE A 25 -0.03 8.55 -8.44
N CYS A 26 0.59 8.47 -7.25
CA CYS A 26 -0.13 8.48 -5.99
C CYS A 26 0.76 8.86 -4.80
N ASN A 27 0.13 9.16 -3.66
CA ASN A 27 0.85 9.34 -2.40
C ASN A 27 1.36 7.99 -1.89
N VAL A 28 2.68 7.90 -1.71
CA VAL A 28 3.40 6.74 -1.17
C VAL A 28 3.97 7.03 0.22
N PRO A 29 4.26 6.00 1.05
CA PRO A 29 4.93 6.19 2.32
C PRO A 29 6.33 6.76 2.16
N SER A 30 6.77 7.57 3.11
CA SER A 30 8.16 8.06 3.14
C SER A 30 9.14 6.90 3.32
N ILE A 31 10.20 6.89 2.50
CA ILE A 31 11.23 5.85 2.55
C ILE A 31 12.31 6.08 3.61
N SER A 32 12.40 7.30 4.15
CA SER A 32 13.39 7.71 5.13
C SER A 32 12.77 8.62 6.17
N TYR A 33 13.18 8.45 7.43
CA TYR A 33 12.84 9.31 8.55
C TYR A 33 14.14 9.65 9.30
N LYS A 34 14.26 10.89 9.80
CA LYS A 34 15.48 11.38 10.45
C LYS A 34 15.93 10.53 11.63
N ASP A 35 14.99 10.11 12.49
CA ASP A 35 15.29 9.49 13.79
C ASP A 35 14.80 8.04 13.92
N ARG A 36 14.34 7.43 12.82
CA ARG A 36 13.81 6.05 12.83
C ARG A 36 13.95 5.35 11.50
N LYS A 37 13.97 4.02 11.54
CA LYS A 37 13.91 3.16 10.34
C LYS A 37 12.52 2.56 10.20
N HIS A 38 11.97 2.63 9.00
CA HIS A 38 10.71 1.96 8.68
C HIS A 38 11.00 0.51 8.25
N ILE A 39 10.30 -0.46 8.85
CA ILE A 39 10.50 -1.89 8.57
C ILE A 39 9.68 -2.39 7.38
N PHE A 40 8.76 -1.57 6.87
CA PHE A 40 7.88 -1.88 5.74
C PHE A 40 7.07 -3.18 5.90
N PHE A 41 6.46 -3.36 7.08
CA PHE A 41 5.49 -4.43 7.29
C PHE A 41 4.26 -4.31 6.38
N ARG A 42 3.88 -3.08 6.02
CA ARG A 42 2.86 -2.75 5.03
C ARG A 42 3.34 -1.60 4.17
N PHE A 43 2.77 -1.50 2.97
CA PHE A 43 3.01 -0.39 2.05
C PHE A 43 1.65 0.23 1.67
N PRO A 44 1.13 1.16 2.49
CA PRO A 44 -0.13 1.83 2.19
C PRO A 44 0.03 2.87 1.09
N ILE A 45 -0.84 2.85 0.08
CA ILE A 45 -0.95 3.89 -0.94
C ILE A 45 -2.36 4.47 -0.92
N GLN A 46 -2.47 5.76 -1.23
CA GLN A 46 -3.76 6.40 -1.41
C GLN A 46 -4.21 6.24 -2.85
N ILE A 47 -5.47 5.87 -3.03
CA ILE A 47 -6.12 5.69 -4.32
C ILE A 47 -7.34 6.60 -4.41
N GLN A 48 -7.75 6.89 -5.64
CA GLN A 48 -9.03 7.53 -5.90
C GLN A 48 -10.12 6.45 -6.06
N GLY A 49 -11.37 6.86 -5.83
CA GLY A 49 -12.54 6.00 -5.95
C GLY A 49 -12.75 5.06 -4.76
N SER A 50 -13.48 3.97 -5.03
CA SER A 50 -13.92 3.01 -3.99
C SER A 50 -12.85 1.96 -3.71
N VAL A 51 -12.33 1.92 -2.47
CA VAL A 51 -11.40 0.87 -2.02
C VAL A 51 -11.93 -0.54 -2.24
N SER A 52 -13.23 -0.77 -2.03
CA SER A 52 -13.80 -2.12 -2.25
C SER A 52 -13.74 -2.51 -3.74
N LYS A 53 -14.04 -1.58 -4.65
CA LYS A 53 -13.91 -1.82 -6.10
C LYS A 53 -12.45 -2.02 -6.51
N ALA A 54 -11.54 -1.25 -5.93
CA ALA A 54 -10.11 -1.38 -6.17
C ALA A 54 -9.60 -2.78 -5.75
N ILE A 55 -9.95 -3.25 -4.55
CA ILE A 55 -9.55 -4.57 -4.06
C ILE A 55 -10.03 -5.68 -5.01
N ILE A 56 -11.27 -5.60 -5.48
CA ILE A 56 -11.81 -6.54 -6.49
C ILE A 56 -10.99 -6.47 -7.78
N PHE A 57 -10.75 -5.27 -8.31
CA PHE A 57 -9.96 -5.05 -9.53
C PHE A 57 -8.56 -5.68 -9.45
N PHE A 58 -7.87 -5.52 -8.31
CA PHE A 58 -6.55 -6.09 -8.08
C PHE A 58 -6.62 -7.61 -7.95
N SER A 59 -7.60 -8.13 -7.20
CA SER A 59 -7.79 -9.56 -6.97
C SER A 59 -8.05 -10.33 -8.28
N GLU A 60 -8.91 -9.80 -9.15
CA GLU A 60 -9.18 -10.35 -10.49
C GLU A 60 -7.92 -10.42 -11.38
N ARG A 61 -6.89 -9.62 -11.06
CA ARG A 61 -5.62 -9.55 -11.79
C ARG A 61 -4.47 -10.26 -11.05
N GLY A 62 -4.79 -11.01 -10.00
CA GLY A 62 -3.84 -11.79 -9.22
C GLY A 62 -3.02 -10.97 -8.21
N VAL A 63 -3.44 -9.75 -7.87
CA VAL A 63 -2.76 -8.90 -6.89
C VAL A 63 -3.62 -8.77 -5.63
N SER A 64 -3.11 -9.25 -4.50
CA SER A 64 -3.86 -9.25 -3.23
C SER A 64 -3.64 -7.96 -2.44
N CYS A 65 -4.50 -6.97 -2.67
CA CYS A 65 -4.54 -5.73 -1.89
C CYS A 65 -5.56 -5.83 -0.75
N ALA A 66 -5.33 -5.09 0.34
CA ALA A 66 -6.25 -5.04 1.49
C ALA A 66 -6.31 -3.66 2.12
N ARG A 67 -7.28 -3.40 2.99
CA ARG A 67 -7.25 -2.20 3.84
C ARG A 67 -6.06 -2.30 4.82
N PRO A 68 -5.29 -1.22 5.07
CA PRO A 68 -4.20 -1.25 6.05
C PRO A 68 -4.69 -1.54 7.48
N VAL A 69 -5.92 -1.12 7.77
CA VAL A 69 -6.65 -1.39 9.02
C VAL A 69 -8.07 -1.81 8.62
N PHE A 70 -8.55 -2.93 9.17
CA PHE A 70 -9.88 -3.46 8.82
C PHE A 70 -10.99 -2.45 9.11
N LYS A 71 -11.09 -1.96 10.35
CA LYS A 71 -12.07 -0.95 10.77
C LYS A 71 -11.46 -0.04 11.84
N PRO A 72 -11.51 1.29 11.70
CA PRO A 72 -11.01 2.22 12.72
C PRO A 72 -11.76 2.07 14.05
N ILE A 73 -11.05 2.28 15.16
CA ILE A 73 -11.59 2.03 16.51
C ILE A 73 -12.84 2.86 16.82
N HIS A 74 -12.89 4.12 16.39
CA HIS A 74 -14.02 5.02 16.63
C HIS A 74 -15.32 4.51 16.00
N LYS A 75 -15.24 3.74 14.91
CA LYS A 75 -16.42 3.09 14.29
C LYS A 75 -16.93 1.88 15.06
N TYR A 76 -16.11 1.26 15.91
CA TYR A 76 -16.60 0.22 16.84
C TYR A 76 -17.30 0.86 18.03
N LEU A 77 -16.72 1.95 18.54
CA LEU A 77 -17.23 2.67 19.70
C LEU A 77 -18.41 3.60 19.38
N GLN A 78 -18.73 3.78 18.09
CA GLN A 78 -19.76 4.71 17.61
C GLN A 78 -19.49 6.17 18.02
N ILE A 79 -18.21 6.54 18.07
CA ILE A 79 -17.75 7.89 18.42
C ILE A 79 -17.36 8.63 17.14
N ASN A 80 -17.85 9.86 17.00
CA ASN A 80 -17.54 10.75 15.87
C ASN A 80 -16.37 11.68 16.18
N GLY A 81 -15.93 12.49 15.21
CA GLY A 81 -14.87 13.49 15.40
C GLY A 81 -13.49 13.08 14.89
N PHE A 82 -13.40 12.04 14.04
CA PHE A 82 -12.15 11.57 13.45
C PHE A 82 -12.12 11.68 11.91
N PRO A 83 -12.39 12.88 11.32
CA PRO A 83 -12.56 13.04 9.88
C PRO A 83 -11.32 12.66 9.08
N ASN A 84 -10.11 12.96 9.59
CA ASN A 84 -8.86 12.62 8.92
C ASN A 84 -8.66 11.10 8.82
N THR A 85 -8.93 10.38 9.91
CA THR A 85 -8.89 8.92 9.92
C THR A 85 -9.91 8.33 8.97
N ASP A 86 -11.13 8.87 8.91
CA ASP A 86 -12.15 8.40 7.99
C ASP A 86 -11.78 8.64 6.53
N THR A 87 -11.22 9.80 6.19
CA THR A 87 -10.75 10.12 4.84
C THR A 87 -9.64 9.16 4.42
N ILE A 88 -8.60 9.01 5.24
CA ILE A 88 -7.47 8.11 4.95
C ILE A 88 -7.96 6.66 4.85
N TRP A 89 -8.83 6.22 5.78
CA TRP A 89 -9.34 4.86 5.74
C TRP A 89 -10.18 4.60 4.49
N LYS A 90 -10.97 5.56 4.02
CA LYS A 90 -11.81 5.41 2.81
C LYS A 90 -11.00 5.29 1.52
N ASN A 91 -9.80 5.86 1.47
CA ASN A 91 -9.02 5.99 0.24
C ASN A 91 -7.67 5.24 0.23
N THR A 92 -7.36 4.45 1.27
CA THR A 92 -6.06 3.77 1.36
C THR A 92 -6.18 2.26 1.22
N ILE A 93 -5.31 1.68 0.39
CA ILE A 93 -5.05 0.24 0.32
C ILE A 93 -3.60 -0.04 0.70
N SER A 94 -3.33 -1.22 1.25
CA SER A 94 -1.98 -1.78 1.38
C SER A 94 -1.74 -2.72 0.21
N ILE A 95 -0.61 -2.52 -0.48
CA ILE A 95 -0.16 -3.41 -1.55
C ILE A 95 0.75 -4.51 -0.99
N PRO A 96 0.95 -5.63 -1.72
CA PRO A 96 1.80 -6.72 -1.25
C PRO A 96 3.26 -6.26 -1.07
N ILE A 97 3.78 -6.48 0.14
CA ILE A 97 5.17 -6.25 0.48
C ILE A 97 5.61 -7.33 1.47
N TYR A 98 6.47 -8.22 1.02
CA TYR A 98 7.07 -9.25 1.87
C TYR A 98 8.39 -9.75 1.25
N PRO A 99 9.32 -10.26 2.07
CA PRO A 99 10.70 -10.53 1.63
C PRO A 99 10.84 -11.55 0.51
N SER A 100 9.88 -12.46 0.34
CA SER A 100 9.93 -13.54 -0.64
C SER A 100 9.30 -13.17 -1.98
N LEU A 101 8.88 -11.92 -2.20
CA LEU A 101 8.43 -11.45 -3.51
C LEU A 101 9.57 -11.55 -4.53
N THR A 102 9.30 -12.21 -5.64
CA THR A 102 10.20 -12.27 -6.79
C THR A 102 10.09 -11.01 -7.63
N ASP A 103 11.11 -10.71 -8.43
CA ASP A 103 11.07 -9.59 -9.38
C ASP A 103 9.88 -9.67 -10.34
N LYS A 104 9.51 -10.89 -10.77
CA LYS A 104 8.36 -11.11 -11.65
C LYS A 104 7.06 -10.70 -10.97
N GLU A 105 6.87 -11.06 -9.70
CA GLU A 105 5.69 -10.67 -8.93
C GLU A 105 5.68 -9.15 -8.67
N ILE A 106 6.83 -8.55 -8.35
CA ILE A 106 6.97 -7.11 -8.15
C ILE A 106 6.60 -6.35 -9.43
N CYS A 107 7.10 -6.77 -10.60
CA CYS A 107 6.72 -6.19 -11.89
C CYS A 107 5.21 -6.32 -12.13
N LYS A 108 4.64 -7.52 -11.92
CA LYS A 108 3.19 -7.74 -12.07
C LYS A 108 2.37 -6.81 -11.18
N ILE A 109 2.77 -6.64 -9.91
CA ILE A 109 2.11 -5.74 -8.96
C ILE A 109 2.17 -4.29 -9.48
N LEU A 110 3.36 -3.82 -9.89
CA LEU A 110 3.56 -2.48 -10.42
C LEU A 110 2.74 -2.21 -11.69
N ASP A 111 2.70 -3.16 -12.62
CA ASP A 111 1.95 -3.03 -13.87
C ASP A 111 0.45 -2.87 -13.61
N VAL A 112 -0.11 -3.71 -12.73
CA VAL A 112 -1.53 -3.65 -12.37
C VAL A 112 -1.84 -2.36 -11.59
N LEU A 113 -0.94 -1.92 -10.70
CA LEU A 113 -1.09 -0.64 -9.97
C LEU A 113 -1.10 0.55 -10.92
N LYS A 114 -0.12 0.63 -11.83
CA LYS A 114 -0.05 1.71 -12.82
C LYS A 114 -1.26 1.71 -13.75
N LEU A 115 -1.75 0.54 -14.14
CA LEU A 115 -2.97 0.41 -14.94
C LEU A 115 -4.19 1.00 -14.20
N TYR A 116 -4.35 0.67 -12.91
CA TYR A 116 -5.43 1.21 -12.09
C TYR A 116 -5.30 2.74 -11.92
N LEU A 117 -4.12 3.21 -11.52
CA LEU A 117 -3.88 4.62 -11.19
C LEU A 117 -4.01 5.53 -12.42
N LYS A 118 -3.53 5.09 -13.60
CA LYS A 118 -3.67 5.86 -14.85
C LYS A 118 -5.13 5.98 -15.30
N LYS A 119 -5.94 4.94 -15.11
CA LYS A 119 -7.37 4.98 -15.45
C LYS A 119 -8.10 6.06 -14.65
N GLU A 120 -7.75 6.22 -13.38
CA GLU A 120 -8.37 7.22 -12.51
C GLU A 120 -7.86 8.65 -12.77
N SER A 121 -6.69 8.84 -13.41
CA SER A 121 -6.22 10.18 -13.81
C SER A 121 -6.98 10.76 -15.03
N ILE A 122 -7.78 9.95 -15.72
CA ILE A 122 -8.50 10.33 -16.96
C ILE A 122 -10.01 10.52 -16.71
N ASN A 123 -10.51 10.12 -15.53
CA ASN A 123 -11.91 10.31 -15.10
C ASN A 123 -12.04 11.48 -14.12
#